data_AF-A0A9W9HFC0-F1
#
_entry.id   AF-A0A9W9HFC0-F1
#
_cell.length_a   1.000
_cell.length_b   1.000
_cell.length_c   1.000
_cell.angle_alpha   90.00
_cell.angle_beta   90.00
_cell.angle_gamma   90.00
#
_symmetry.space_group_name_H-M   'P 1'
#
loop_
_entity.id
_entity.type
_entity.pdbx_description
1 polymer ?
#
loop_
_entity_poly.entity_id
_entity_poly.type
_entity_poly.pdbx_seq_one_letter_code
_entity_poly.pdbx_strand_id
1 'polypeptide(L)'
;MGNPESRTPHRVPPDRRRRLPYNALAETRPTPTEAQITDILLPLRPEALRPYANYTTCLEEGLWIRLCYKKEKNAAHDAIWSHNEDVEYVGPEGVVLDDEIFDGLDVAAALELFPERVTNEGPSKHIELREQTLREVLGFVEEDTGSGEEDYSDEVKEMLARTRARRAVNPLLKYVLYHVACVVAHAFVEDEVALDGGGLLHVFWDDCGNVVRQWRVQDDGIEYNFDGAWAEGAWNENFINGIGELGPAYHEGGMRGPPYSV
;
A
#
# COMPACT_ATOMS: atom_id res chain seq x y z
N MET A 1 31.15 -17.65 -67.93
CA MET A 1 30.83 -18.87 -67.14
C MET A 1 31.00 -18.51 -65.68
N GLY A 2 30.06 -18.92 -64.82
CA GLY A 2 30.23 -18.85 -63.36
C GLY A 2 29.33 -17.83 -62.67
N ASN A 3 28.24 -18.34 -62.10
CA ASN A 3 27.18 -17.70 -61.32
C ASN A 3 27.71 -17.01 -60.04
N PRO A 4 27.23 -15.81 -59.66
CA PRO A 4 27.42 -15.30 -58.30
C PRO A 4 26.33 -15.87 -57.38
N GLU A 5 26.76 -16.48 -56.28
CA GLU A 5 25.90 -17.03 -55.24
C GLU A 5 25.00 -15.95 -54.63
N SER A 6 23.71 -16.28 -54.58
CA SER A 6 22.63 -15.54 -53.96
C SER A 6 22.86 -15.40 -52.45
N ARG A 7 23.25 -14.22 -51.99
CA ARG A 7 22.98 -13.79 -50.61
C ARG A 7 21.57 -13.22 -50.55
N THR A 8 20.63 -14.08 -50.18
CA THR A 8 19.29 -13.69 -49.76
C THR A 8 19.37 -12.64 -48.65
N PRO A 9 18.67 -11.49 -48.75
CA PRO A 9 18.57 -10.57 -47.64
C PRO A 9 17.77 -11.26 -46.52
N HIS A 10 18.34 -11.30 -45.32
CA HIS A 10 17.64 -11.71 -44.11
C HIS A 10 16.38 -10.84 -43.98
N ARG A 11 15.21 -11.42 -44.27
CA ARG A 11 13.92 -10.87 -43.87
C ARG A 11 13.88 -10.91 -42.35
N VAL A 12 14.04 -9.74 -41.73
CA VAL A 12 13.63 -9.52 -40.35
C VAL A 12 12.11 -9.76 -40.28
N PRO A 13 11.59 -10.61 -39.37
CA PRO A 13 10.15 -10.82 -39.26
C PRO A 13 9.46 -9.50 -38.88
N PRO A 14 8.35 -9.11 -39.54
CA PRO A 14 7.61 -7.92 -39.18
C PRO A 14 6.69 -8.28 -38.01
N ASP A 15 7.24 -8.41 -36.81
CA ASP A 15 6.40 -8.50 -35.60
C ASP A 15 6.95 -7.65 -34.45
N ARG A 16 7.33 -6.42 -34.79
CA ARG A 16 7.23 -5.32 -33.83
C ARG A 16 5.81 -4.80 -33.95
N ARG A 17 4.89 -5.33 -33.13
CA ARG A 17 3.66 -4.62 -32.76
C ARG A 17 4.08 -3.27 -32.19
N ARG A 18 4.19 -2.27 -33.06
CA ARG A 18 4.29 -0.86 -32.67
C ARG A 18 3.02 -0.60 -31.89
N ARG A 19 3.11 -0.56 -30.56
CA ARG A 19 2.08 0.07 -29.74
C ARG A 19 1.95 1.48 -30.30
N LEU A 20 0.79 1.80 -30.86
CA LEU A 20 0.47 3.17 -31.22
C LEU A 20 0.61 4.01 -29.94
N PRO A 21 1.13 5.25 -30.02
CA PRO A 21 1.19 6.13 -28.87
C PRO A 21 -0.22 6.27 -28.28
N TYR A 22 -0.29 6.26 -26.94
CA TYR A 22 -1.54 6.39 -26.15
C TYR A 22 -2.42 7.59 -26.58
N ASN A 23 -1.81 8.58 -27.23
CA ASN A 23 -2.43 9.82 -27.67
C ASN A 23 -3.09 9.76 -29.06
N ALA A 24 -3.16 8.60 -29.71
CA ALA A 24 -4.08 8.40 -30.83
C ALA A 24 -5.51 8.24 -30.28
N LEU A 25 -6.03 9.29 -29.65
CA LEU A 25 -7.42 9.36 -29.23
C LEU A 25 -8.28 9.12 -30.47
N ALA A 26 -8.96 7.98 -30.53
CA ALA A 26 -10.13 7.86 -31.36
C ALA A 26 -11.05 9.05 -31.02
N GLU A 27 -11.62 9.72 -32.02
CA GLU A 27 -12.48 10.90 -31.84
C GLU A 27 -13.64 10.63 -30.85
N THR A 28 -13.96 9.35 -30.65
CA THR A 28 -14.81 8.84 -29.57
C THR A 28 -13.97 7.95 -28.65
N ARG A 29 -13.92 8.29 -27.36
CA ARG A 29 -13.38 7.36 -26.36
C ARG A 29 -14.24 6.08 -26.41
N PRO A 30 -13.64 4.89 -26.49
CA PRO A 30 -14.42 3.66 -26.41
C PRO A 30 -15.14 3.62 -25.06
N THR A 31 -16.46 3.69 -25.10
CA THR A 31 -17.33 3.44 -23.95
C THR A 31 -17.68 1.95 -23.95
N PRO A 32 -17.66 1.28 -22.79
CA PRO A 32 -18.12 -0.10 -22.71
C PRO A 32 -19.57 -0.22 -23.18
N THR A 33 -19.89 -1.30 -23.89
CA THR A 33 -21.28 -1.61 -24.29
C THR A 33 -22.11 -2.02 -23.07
N GLU A 34 -23.43 -1.89 -23.13
CA GLU A 34 -24.34 -2.39 -22.06
C GLU A 34 -24.05 -3.84 -21.66
N ALA A 35 -23.81 -4.75 -22.61
CA ALA A 35 -23.45 -6.14 -22.30
C ALA A 35 -22.12 -6.25 -21.54
N GLN A 36 -21.13 -5.40 -21.84
CA GLN A 36 -19.87 -5.38 -21.07
C GLN A 36 -20.09 -4.79 -19.67
N ILE A 37 -20.97 -3.81 -19.54
CA ILE A 37 -21.35 -3.27 -18.23
C ILE A 37 -22.07 -4.35 -17.42
N THR A 38 -23.04 -5.05 -18.00
CA THR A 38 -23.85 -6.04 -17.31
C THR A 38 -23.12 -7.34 -17.01
N ASP A 39 -22.35 -7.85 -17.96
CA ASP A 39 -21.79 -9.20 -17.86
C ASP A 39 -20.38 -9.21 -17.26
N ILE A 40 -19.68 -8.06 -17.26
CA ILE A 40 -18.28 -7.96 -16.79
C ILE A 40 -18.18 -6.96 -15.63
N LEU A 41 -18.63 -5.71 -15.81
CA LEU A 41 -18.36 -4.66 -14.81
C LEU A 41 -19.27 -4.74 -13.58
N LEU A 42 -20.56 -5.01 -13.75
CA LEU A 42 -21.52 -5.13 -12.64
C LEU A 42 -21.20 -6.29 -11.69
N PRO A 43 -20.83 -7.49 -12.17
CA PRO A 43 -20.44 -8.60 -11.30
C PRO A 43 -19.15 -8.33 -10.55
N LEU A 44 -18.19 -7.63 -11.15
CA LEU A 44 -16.92 -7.27 -10.52
C LEU A 44 -17.07 -6.11 -9.53
N ARG A 45 -17.96 -5.14 -9.80
CA ARG A 45 -18.23 -4.02 -8.92
C ARG A 45 -19.73 -3.68 -8.93
N PRO A 46 -20.50 -4.27 -8.00
CA PRO A 46 -21.92 -3.96 -7.80
C PRO A 46 -22.14 -2.45 -7.62
N GLU A 47 -23.33 -1.97 -7.97
CA GLU A 47 -23.66 -0.54 -7.85
C GLU A 47 -23.49 0.01 -6.43
N ALA A 48 -23.74 -0.83 -5.42
CA ALA A 48 -23.55 -0.50 -4.01
C ALA A 48 -22.09 -0.17 -3.66
N LEU A 49 -21.11 -0.74 -4.37
CA LEU A 49 -19.69 -0.52 -4.12
C LEU A 49 -19.09 0.65 -4.91
N ARG A 50 -19.81 1.13 -5.95
CA ARG A 50 -19.32 2.22 -6.81
C ARG A 50 -19.08 3.54 -6.09
N PRO A 51 -19.86 3.96 -5.07
CA PRO A 51 -19.56 5.15 -4.29
C PRO A 51 -18.17 5.11 -3.65
N TYR A 52 -17.68 3.93 -3.26
CA TYR A 52 -16.36 3.78 -2.63
C TYR A 52 -15.19 3.93 -3.60
N ALA A 53 -15.42 3.91 -4.92
CA ALA A 53 -14.40 4.21 -5.92
C ALA A 53 -14.13 5.72 -6.03
N ASN A 54 -15.08 6.56 -5.61
CA ASN A 54 -14.85 8.00 -5.55
C ASN A 54 -13.99 8.31 -4.32
N TYR A 55 -12.79 8.81 -4.58
CA TYR A 55 -11.99 9.48 -3.56
C TYR A 55 -12.78 10.69 -3.04
N THR A 56 -13.16 10.66 -1.77
CA THR A 56 -14.01 11.67 -1.12
C THR A 56 -13.23 12.91 -0.69
N THR A 57 -11.96 13.05 -1.09
CA THR A 57 -11.06 14.17 -0.76
C THR A 57 -10.71 14.30 0.72
N CYS A 58 -11.23 13.42 1.58
CA CYS A 58 -10.89 13.38 2.97
C CYS A 58 -9.81 12.31 3.18
N LEU A 59 -8.57 12.77 3.37
CA LEU A 59 -7.45 11.94 3.81
C LEU A 59 -7.69 11.34 5.21
N GLU A 60 -8.84 11.59 5.84
CA GLU A 60 -9.14 11.22 7.22
C GLU A 60 -9.95 9.92 7.31
N GLU A 61 -10.50 9.40 6.19
CA GLU A 61 -11.35 8.21 6.22
C GLU A 61 -10.54 6.94 6.52
N GLY A 62 -10.88 6.26 7.62
CA GLY A 62 -10.47 4.87 7.82
C GLY A 62 -11.14 3.92 6.81
N LEU A 63 -10.46 2.83 6.45
CA LEU A 63 -11.01 1.78 5.58
C LEU A 63 -11.09 0.45 6.35
N TRP A 64 -12.25 -0.17 6.33
CA TRP A 64 -12.50 -1.52 6.84
C TRP A 64 -12.79 -2.47 5.68
N ILE A 65 -12.18 -3.66 5.68
CA ILE A 65 -12.42 -4.69 4.68
C ILE A 65 -12.65 -6.02 5.38
N ARG A 66 -13.80 -6.65 5.12
CA ARG A 66 -14.07 -8.01 5.57
C ARG A 66 -13.83 -9.00 4.43
N LEU A 67 -12.81 -9.83 4.59
CA LEU A 67 -12.41 -10.84 3.59
C LEU A 67 -12.99 -12.24 3.86
N CYS A 68 -13.68 -12.41 4.98
CA CYS A 68 -14.19 -13.71 5.41
C CYS A 68 -15.66 -13.61 5.82
N TYR A 69 -16.55 -13.97 4.90
CA TYR A 69 -17.98 -13.96 5.13
C TYR A 69 -18.46 -15.36 5.50
N LYS A 70 -18.46 -15.66 6.80
CA LYS A 70 -18.99 -16.93 7.34
C LYS A 70 -20.20 -16.66 8.19
N LYS A 71 -21.39 -17.06 7.71
CA LYS A 71 -22.65 -16.85 8.43
C LYS A 71 -22.64 -17.42 9.84
N GLU A 72 -21.98 -18.56 10.04
CA GLU A 72 -21.79 -19.19 11.35
C GLU A 72 -20.87 -18.42 12.30
N LYS A 73 -20.05 -17.49 11.77
CA LYS A 73 -19.16 -16.62 12.55
C LYS A 73 -19.67 -15.18 12.66
N ASN A 74 -20.93 -14.90 12.30
CA ASN A 74 -21.49 -13.54 12.44
C ASN A 74 -21.41 -13.00 13.87
N ALA A 75 -21.59 -13.83 14.90
CA ALA A 75 -21.42 -13.39 16.28
C ALA A 75 -19.99 -12.92 16.62
N ALA A 76 -18.98 -13.49 15.96
CA ALA A 76 -17.59 -13.06 16.14
C ALA A 76 -17.32 -11.73 15.40
N HIS A 77 -17.87 -11.58 14.19
CA HIS A 77 -17.88 -10.30 13.48
C HIS A 77 -18.57 -9.20 14.29
N ASP A 78 -19.77 -9.46 14.83
CA ASP A 78 -20.51 -8.49 15.65
C ASP A 78 -19.68 -8.05 16.88
N ALA A 79 -18.95 -8.97 17.51
CA ALA A 79 -18.08 -8.64 18.64
C ALA A 79 -16.88 -7.76 18.23
N ILE A 80 -16.25 -8.07 17.09
CA ILE A 80 -15.15 -7.26 16.52
C ILE A 80 -15.67 -5.86 16.15
N TRP A 81 -16.84 -5.78 15.52
CA TRP A 81 -17.45 -4.53 15.12
C TRP A 81 -17.84 -3.67 16.32
N SER A 82 -18.46 -4.27 17.35
CA SER A 82 -18.75 -3.54 18.60
C SER A 82 -17.48 -3.02 19.27
N HIS A 83 -16.36 -3.76 19.21
CA HIS A 83 -15.10 -3.24 19.71
C HIS A 83 -14.58 -2.06 18.88
N ASN A 84 -14.72 -2.10 17.55
CA ASN A 84 -14.41 -0.95 16.69
C ASN A 84 -15.20 0.30 17.10
N GLU A 85 -16.48 0.16 17.48
CA GLU A 85 -17.30 1.29 17.95
C GLU A 85 -16.77 1.91 19.26
N ASP A 86 -16.02 1.16 20.07
CA ASP A 86 -15.40 1.65 21.31
C ASP A 86 -14.03 2.32 21.07
N VAL A 87 -13.23 1.79 20.14
CA VAL A 87 -11.83 2.22 19.93
C VAL A 87 -11.61 3.05 18.67
N GLU A 88 -12.61 3.15 17.80
CA GLU A 88 -12.62 3.93 16.57
C GLU A 88 -11.44 3.58 15.63
N TYR A 89 -11.29 2.29 15.27
CA TYR A 89 -10.37 1.92 14.18
C TYR A 89 -10.80 2.57 12.87
N VAL A 90 -12.12 2.55 12.63
CA VAL A 90 -12.80 3.25 11.54
C VAL A 90 -14.01 3.94 12.14
N GLY A 91 -14.11 5.26 11.94
CA GLY A 91 -15.18 6.08 12.51
C GLY A 91 -16.38 6.24 11.58
N PRO A 92 -17.33 7.13 11.93
CA PRO A 92 -18.62 7.24 11.23
C PRO A 92 -18.54 7.63 9.76
N GLU A 93 -17.48 8.33 9.37
CA GLU A 93 -17.23 8.75 7.98
C GLU A 93 -16.32 7.75 7.23
N GLY A 94 -15.88 6.70 7.91
CA GLY A 94 -15.03 5.68 7.33
C GLY A 94 -15.76 4.76 6.35
N VAL A 95 -14.97 4.06 5.55
CA VAL A 95 -15.46 3.22 4.46
C VAL A 95 -15.47 1.78 4.91
N VAL A 96 -16.65 1.18 4.95
CA VAL A 96 -16.85 -0.19 5.43
C VAL A 96 -17.21 -1.10 4.25
N LEU A 97 -16.27 -1.97 3.89
CA LEU A 97 -16.42 -2.97 2.84
C LEU A 97 -16.73 -4.34 3.47
N ASP A 98 -18.00 -4.54 3.81
CA ASP A 98 -18.56 -5.77 4.39
C ASP A 98 -19.62 -6.35 3.44
N ASP A 99 -19.18 -7.13 2.46
CA ASP A 99 -20.04 -7.75 1.45
C ASP A 99 -19.48 -9.13 1.05
N GLU A 100 -20.36 -10.08 0.71
CA GLU A 100 -19.99 -11.45 0.29
C GLU A 100 -19.08 -11.49 -0.93
N ILE A 101 -19.02 -10.44 -1.76
CA ILE A 101 -18.10 -10.36 -2.91
C ILE A 101 -16.62 -10.40 -2.49
N PHE A 102 -16.30 -10.03 -1.25
CA PHE A 102 -14.94 -10.06 -0.71
C PHE A 102 -14.57 -11.41 -0.08
N ASP A 103 -15.53 -12.34 0.06
CA ASP A 103 -15.30 -13.62 0.73
C ASP A 103 -14.24 -14.46 0.02
N GLY A 104 -13.22 -14.87 0.77
CA GLY A 104 -12.12 -15.69 0.29
C GLY A 104 -11.09 -14.95 -0.58
N LEU A 105 -11.23 -13.63 -0.76
CA LEU A 105 -10.20 -12.81 -1.39
C LEU A 105 -9.02 -12.61 -0.44
N ASP A 106 -7.83 -12.44 -1.00
CA ASP A 106 -6.72 -11.84 -0.27
C ASP A 106 -6.77 -10.31 -0.35
N VAL A 107 -5.91 -9.67 0.44
CA VAL A 107 -5.82 -8.21 0.54
C VAL A 107 -5.56 -7.54 -0.82
N ALA A 108 -4.74 -8.16 -1.67
CA ALA A 108 -4.41 -7.62 -2.99
C ALA A 108 -5.60 -7.73 -3.95
N ALA A 109 -6.25 -8.89 -3.98
CA ALA A 109 -7.43 -9.13 -4.80
C ALA A 109 -8.62 -8.24 -4.39
N ALA A 110 -8.79 -7.97 -3.08
CA ALA A 110 -9.78 -7.02 -2.61
C ALA A 110 -9.49 -5.60 -3.12
N LEU A 111 -8.23 -5.16 -3.07
CA LEU A 111 -7.82 -3.84 -3.57
C LEU A 111 -8.03 -3.70 -5.09
N GLU A 112 -7.92 -4.78 -5.88
CA GLU A 112 -8.23 -4.77 -7.32
C GLU A 112 -9.71 -4.43 -7.61
N LEU A 113 -10.61 -4.59 -6.64
CA LEU A 113 -12.00 -4.16 -6.77
C LEU A 113 -12.18 -2.66 -6.60
N PHE A 114 -11.19 -1.94 -6.08
CA PHE A 114 -11.19 -0.48 -5.88
C PHE A 114 -9.77 0.13 -5.95
N PRO A 115 -9.01 -0.10 -7.05
CA PRO A 115 -7.64 0.42 -7.20
C PRO A 115 -7.57 1.94 -7.06
N GLU A 116 -8.68 2.62 -7.36
CA GLU A 116 -8.89 4.04 -7.14
C GLU A 116 -8.51 4.53 -5.75
N ARG A 117 -8.61 3.67 -4.71
CA ARG A 117 -8.23 4.03 -3.34
C ARG A 117 -6.75 4.34 -3.18
N VAL A 118 -5.89 3.72 -3.99
CA VAL A 118 -4.44 3.99 -3.98
C VAL A 118 -3.99 4.80 -5.19
N THR A 119 -4.73 4.78 -6.31
CA THR A 119 -4.34 5.49 -7.53
C THR A 119 -4.89 6.90 -7.64
N ASN A 120 -5.96 7.25 -6.91
CA ASN A 120 -6.55 8.59 -6.95
C ASN A 120 -5.89 9.56 -5.95
N GLU A 121 -5.11 9.04 -5.00
CA GLU A 121 -4.44 9.87 -4.02
C GLU A 121 -3.32 10.70 -4.68
N GLY A 122 -3.44 12.02 -4.56
CA GLY A 122 -2.31 12.95 -4.56
C GLY A 122 -1.65 13.27 -5.91
N PRO A 123 -1.63 14.55 -6.37
CA PRO A 123 -0.90 15.01 -7.56
C PRO A 123 0.61 14.74 -7.47
N SER A 124 1.37 15.17 -8.48
CA SER A 124 2.85 15.12 -8.53
C SER A 124 3.59 15.41 -7.21
N LYS A 125 2.98 16.19 -6.30
CA LYS A 125 3.44 16.46 -4.93
C LYS A 125 3.71 15.22 -4.06
N HIS A 126 2.86 14.19 -4.07
CA HIS A 126 3.12 12.99 -3.25
C HIS A 126 4.37 12.26 -3.76
N ILE A 127 4.46 12.09 -5.08
CA ILE A 127 5.65 11.52 -5.74
C ILE A 127 6.89 12.38 -5.43
N GLU A 128 6.81 13.70 -5.58
CA GLU A 128 7.90 14.63 -5.27
C GLU A 128 8.39 14.49 -3.82
N LEU A 129 7.46 14.41 -2.85
CA LEU A 129 7.78 14.21 -1.44
C LEU A 129 8.49 12.88 -1.22
N ARG A 130 7.96 11.78 -1.76
CA ARG A 130 8.58 10.45 -1.65
C ARG A 130 10.01 10.44 -2.22
N GLU A 131 10.19 10.97 -3.43
CA GLU A 131 11.50 11.01 -4.10
C GLU A 131 12.48 11.97 -3.39
N GLN A 132 11.99 13.04 -2.77
CA GLN A 132 12.80 13.90 -1.92
C GLN A 132 13.23 13.17 -0.65
N THR A 133 12.30 12.54 0.07
CA THR A 133 12.57 11.78 1.29
C THR A 133 13.55 10.64 1.02
N LEU A 134 13.44 9.94 -0.11
CA LEU A 134 14.41 8.91 -0.49
C LEU A 134 15.82 9.48 -0.60
N ARG A 135 15.99 10.62 -1.28
CA ARG A 135 17.30 11.27 -1.45
C ARG A 135 17.89 11.71 -0.11
N GLU A 136 17.07 12.29 0.77
CA GLU A 136 17.50 12.70 2.12
C GLU A 136 17.93 11.50 2.95
N VAL A 137 17.13 10.43 2.96
CA VAL A 137 17.45 9.18 3.66
C VAL A 137 18.74 8.56 3.14
N LEU A 138 18.95 8.52 1.82
CA LEU A 138 20.19 8.00 1.24
C LEU A 138 21.41 8.83 1.68
N GLY A 139 21.29 10.15 1.71
CA GLY A 139 22.34 11.03 2.26
C GLY A 139 22.66 10.71 3.73
N PHE A 140 21.64 10.58 4.58
CA PHE A 140 21.86 10.22 5.99
C PHE A 140 22.50 8.84 6.17
N VAL A 141 22.12 7.85 5.35
CA VAL A 141 22.69 6.50 5.43
C VAL A 141 24.18 6.49 5.02
N GLU A 142 24.57 7.34 4.07
CA GLU A 142 25.96 7.52 3.67
C GLU A 142 26.79 8.27 4.74
N GLU A 143 26.17 9.20 5.47
CA GLU A 143 26.83 10.07 6.46
C GLU A 143 26.85 9.52 7.91
N ASP A 144 26.01 8.54 8.26
CA ASP A 144 25.89 7.95 9.62
C ASP A 144 27.11 7.09 9.99
N THR A 145 28.22 7.78 10.26
CA THR A 145 29.53 7.20 10.66
C THR A 145 29.77 7.26 12.18
N GLY A 146 28.91 7.95 12.93
CA GLY A 146 29.09 8.22 14.36
C GLY A 146 30.19 9.22 14.69
N SER A 147 30.87 9.79 13.69
CA SER A 147 31.85 10.86 13.90
C SER A 147 31.16 12.21 14.09
N GLY A 148 31.55 12.97 15.12
CA GLY A 148 31.00 14.31 15.40
C GLY A 148 29.98 14.39 16.53
N GLU A 149 29.73 13.30 17.25
CA GLU A 149 28.78 13.27 18.38
C GLU A 149 29.41 13.68 19.72
N GLU A 150 30.68 14.08 19.74
CA GLU A 150 31.45 14.34 20.97
C GLU A 150 30.77 15.38 21.88
N ASP A 151 30.17 16.41 21.26
CA ASP A 151 29.49 17.52 21.94
C ASP A 151 28.02 17.24 22.30
N TYR A 152 27.46 16.08 21.92
CA TYR A 152 26.07 15.73 22.27
C TYR A 152 25.94 15.33 23.74
N SER A 153 24.75 15.52 24.30
CA SER A 153 24.43 15.02 25.64
C SER A 153 24.46 13.49 25.66
N ASP A 154 24.70 12.92 26.85
CA ASP A 154 24.74 11.46 27.03
C ASP A 154 23.40 10.81 26.65
N GLU A 155 22.28 11.48 26.92
CA GLU A 155 20.93 11.04 26.55
C GLU A 155 20.77 10.92 25.02
N VAL A 156 21.25 11.91 24.26
CA VAL A 156 21.19 11.91 22.80
C VAL A 156 22.12 10.83 22.23
N LYS A 157 23.33 10.68 22.79
CA LYS A 157 24.27 9.60 22.41
C LYS A 157 23.65 8.22 22.63
N GLU A 158 22.99 8.00 23.77
CA GLU A 158 22.30 6.73 24.07
C GLU A 158 21.12 6.48 23.11
N MET A 159 20.34 7.50 22.78
CA MET A 159 19.26 7.41 21.79
C MET A 159 19.79 7.03 20.40
N LEU A 160 20.87 7.67 19.95
CA LEU A 160 21.51 7.38 18.65
C LEU A 160 22.12 5.98 18.64
N ALA A 161 22.78 5.55 19.72
CA ALA A 161 23.31 4.20 19.86
C ALA A 161 22.19 3.13 19.82
N ARG A 162 21.07 3.37 20.51
CA ARG A 162 19.89 2.49 20.44
C ARG A 162 19.32 2.41 19.03
N THR A 163 19.23 3.54 18.33
CA THR A 163 18.76 3.60 16.93
C THR A 163 19.69 2.81 16.00
N ARG A 164 21.01 2.97 16.13
CA ARG A 164 22.00 2.19 15.38
C ARG A 164 21.92 0.70 15.67
N ALA A 165 21.77 0.31 16.94
CA ALA A 165 21.62 -1.08 17.32
C ALA A 165 20.37 -1.72 16.69
N ARG A 166 19.23 -1.02 16.70
CA ARG A 166 18.01 -1.47 16.01
C ARG A 166 18.23 -1.64 14.50
N ARG A 167 18.88 -0.66 13.86
CA ARG A 167 19.23 -0.71 12.43
C ARG A 167 20.25 -1.81 12.09
N ALA A 168 21.11 -2.20 13.04
CA ALA A 168 22.02 -3.32 12.84
C ALA A 168 21.28 -4.67 12.82
N VAL A 169 20.22 -4.81 13.61
CA VAL A 169 19.34 -5.99 13.63
C VAL A 169 18.43 -6.02 12.40
N ASN A 170 17.85 -4.87 12.03
CA ASN A 170 17.02 -4.73 10.84
C ASN A 170 17.53 -3.57 9.97
N PRO A 171 18.41 -3.85 8.99
CA PRO A 171 19.01 -2.84 8.11
C PRO A 171 18.00 -1.99 7.35
N LEU A 172 16.79 -2.51 7.08
CA LEU A 172 15.75 -1.78 6.34
C LEU A 172 15.12 -0.65 7.16
N LEU A 173 15.32 -0.62 8.50
CA LEU A 173 14.91 0.52 9.33
C LEU A 173 15.68 1.81 9.03
N LYS A 174 16.80 1.72 8.30
CA LYS A 174 17.49 2.89 7.75
C LYS A 174 16.61 3.67 6.79
N TYR A 175 15.69 2.99 6.11
CA TYR A 175 14.81 3.56 5.08
C TYR A 175 13.39 3.84 5.58
N VAL A 176 13.18 3.86 6.90
CA VAL A 176 11.83 3.92 7.49
C VAL A 176 11.07 5.20 7.11
N LEU A 177 11.75 6.35 7.04
CA LEU A 177 11.11 7.61 6.63
C LEU A 177 10.68 7.57 5.17
N TYR A 178 11.44 6.88 4.32
CA TYR A 178 11.03 6.64 2.93
C TYR A 178 9.79 5.73 2.88
N HIS A 179 9.73 4.66 3.68
CA HIS A 179 8.55 3.80 3.77
C HIS A 179 7.31 4.59 4.20
N VAL A 180 7.43 5.43 5.23
CA VAL A 180 6.36 6.34 5.68
C VAL A 180 5.90 7.23 4.54
N ALA A 181 6.84 7.86 3.82
CA ALA A 181 6.52 8.75 2.70
C ALA A 181 5.96 8.02 1.46
N CYS A 182 5.90 6.69 1.45
CA CYS A 182 5.25 5.93 0.38
C CYS A 182 3.79 5.62 0.65
N VAL A 183 3.33 5.70 1.89
CA VAL A 183 1.97 5.30 2.28
C VAL A 183 0.96 6.31 1.74
N VAL A 184 -0.03 5.80 1.01
CA VAL A 184 -1.16 6.57 0.45
C VAL A 184 -2.51 6.09 0.95
N ALA A 185 -2.56 4.92 1.58
CA ALA A 185 -3.78 4.35 2.10
C ALA A 185 -3.46 3.33 3.19
N HIS A 186 -4.43 3.11 4.06
CA HIS A 186 -4.42 2.00 5.00
C HIS A 186 -5.77 1.29 5.01
N ALA A 187 -5.82 0.09 5.59
CA ALA A 187 -7.06 -0.58 5.94
C ALA A 187 -6.90 -1.45 7.18
N PHE A 188 -7.99 -1.59 7.93
CA PHE A 188 -8.19 -2.68 8.87
C PHE A 188 -8.92 -3.82 8.17
N VAL A 189 -8.33 -5.02 8.24
CA VAL A 189 -8.79 -6.19 7.52
C VAL A 189 -9.26 -7.25 8.51
N GLU A 190 -10.53 -7.63 8.38
CA GLU A 190 -11.15 -8.75 9.07
C GLU A 190 -11.04 -10.00 8.19
N ASP A 191 -10.10 -10.87 8.53
CA ASP A 191 -9.90 -12.18 7.91
C ASP A 191 -10.16 -13.33 8.90
N GLU A 192 -9.92 -14.57 8.47
CA GLU A 192 -10.22 -15.74 9.31
C GLU A 192 -9.49 -15.70 10.65
N VAL A 193 -8.27 -15.15 10.68
CA VAL A 193 -7.47 -15.01 11.90
C VAL A 193 -8.13 -14.01 12.86
N ALA A 194 -8.64 -12.89 12.34
CA ALA A 194 -9.37 -11.92 13.15
C ALA A 194 -10.62 -12.55 13.79
N LEU A 195 -11.41 -13.30 13.00
CA LEU A 195 -12.61 -14.00 13.50
C LEU A 195 -12.31 -15.08 14.56
N ASP A 196 -11.09 -15.61 14.58
CA ASP A 196 -10.62 -16.56 15.59
C ASP A 196 -9.91 -15.89 16.78
N GLY A 197 -10.01 -14.56 16.90
CA GLY A 197 -9.49 -13.77 18.02
C GLY A 197 -8.02 -13.37 17.88
N GLY A 198 -7.44 -13.49 16.68
CA GLY A 198 -6.04 -13.14 16.40
C GLY A 198 -5.79 -11.67 16.08
N GLY A 199 -6.81 -10.81 16.20
CA GLY A 199 -6.74 -9.38 15.90
C GLY A 199 -6.88 -9.05 14.41
N LEU A 200 -7.33 -7.82 14.14
CA LEU A 200 -7.42 -7.28 12.78
C LEU A 200 -6.03 -7.18 12.15
N LEU A 201 -5.94 -7.33 10.83
CA LEU A 201 -4.73 -7.00 10.10
C LEU A 201 -4.78 -5.54 9.68
N HIS A 202 -3.86 -4.72 10.19
CA HIS A 202 -3.66 -3.35 9.72
C HIS A 202 -2.65 -3.37 8.57
N VAL A 203 -3.06 -2.88 7.41
CA VAL A 203 -2.26 -2.87 6.17
C VAL A 203 -2.08 -1.43 5.70
N PHE A 204 -0.89 -1.11 5.21
CA PHE A 204 -0.55 0.17 4.59
C PHE A 204 -0.09 -0.06 3.15
N TRP A 205 -0.59 0.71 2.20
CA TRP A 205 -0.29 0.58 0.78
C TRP A 205 0.39 1.81 0.18
N ASP A 206 1.16 1.57 -0.88
CA ASP A 206 1.72 2.61 -1.75
C ASP A 206 0.80 2.95 -2.93
N ASP A 207 1.21 3.97 -3.71
CA ASP A 207 0.53 4.46 -4.92
C ASP A 207 0.37 3.41 -6.04
N CYS A 208 0.95 2.23 -5.87
CA CYS A 208 0.86 1.09 -6.79
C CYS A 208 0.10 -0.10 -6.17
N GLY A 209 -0.44 0.04 -4.96
CA GLY A 209 -1.12 -1.03 -4.22
C GLY A 209 -0.18 -2.06 -3.60
N ASN A 210 1.13 -1.80 -3.57
CA ASN A 210 2.06 -2.67 -2.84
C ASN A 210 1.88 -2.45 -1.34
N VAL A 211 1.90 -3.54 -0.57
CA VAL A 211 1.99 -3.43 0.88
C VAL A 211 3.32 -2.78 1.24
N VAL A 212 3.28 -1.66 1.95
CA VAL A 212 4.44 -1.04 2.59
C VAL A 212 4.76 -1.80 3.86
N ARG A 213 3.79 -1.86 4.78
CA ARG A 213 3.85 -2.65 6.01
C ARG A 213 2.48 -3.18 6.39
N GLN A 214 2.50 -4.25 7.19
CA GLN A 214 1.31 -4.80 7.81
C GLN A 214 1.60 -5.42 9.16
N TRP A 215 0.62 -5.44 10.06
CA TRP A 215 0.72 -6.15 11.34
C TRP A 215 -0.67 -6.49 11.89
N ARG A 216 -0.68 -7.36 12.90
CA ARG A 216 -1.89 -7.65 13.66
C ARG A 216 -2.03 -6.66 14.79
N VAL A 217 -3.17 -6.00 14.83
CA VAL A 217 -3.56 -5.12 15.94
C VAL A 217 -3.59 -5.95 17.22
N GLN A 218 -2.95 -5.45 18.27
CA GLN A 218 -3.00 -6.05 19.59
C GLN A 218 -4.06 -5.33 20.41
N ASP A 219 -4.80 -6.06 21.24
CA ASP A 219 -5.72 -5.49 22.23
C ASP A 219 -4.93 -5.01 23.46
N ASP A 220 -3.95 -4.15 23.23
CA ASP A 220 -3.09 -3.54 24.26
C ASP A 220 -3.41 -2.05 24.49
N GLY A 221 -4.42 -1.54 23.77
CA GLY A 221 -4.89 -0.16 23.86
C GLY A 221 -3.95 0.87 23.23
N ILE A 222 -2.95 0.45 22.46
CA ILE A 222 -2.01 1.35 21.77
C ILE A 222 -2.60 1.89 20.46
N GLU A 223 -3.45 1.10 19.80
CA GLU A 223 -4.12 1.48 18.57
C GLU A 223 -5.57 1.89 18.84
N TYR A 224 -5.79 3.20 18.96
CA TYR A 224 -7.11 3.81 19.16
C TYR A 224 -7.23 5.08 18.31
N ASN A 225 -8.45 5.42 17.89
CA ASN A 225 -8.79 6.62 17.13
C ASN A 225 -7.95 6.77 15.85
N PHE A 226 -7.97 5.76 14.99
CA PHE A 226 -7.26 5.82 13.70
C PHE A 226 -8.02 6.61 12.63
N ASP A 227 -9.32 6.83 12.84
CA ASP A 227 -10.12 7.75 12.02
C ASP A 227 -9.60 9.18 12.20
N GLY A 228 -9.20 9.83 11.11
CA GLY A 228 -8.52 11.13 11.13
C GLY A 228 -7.07 11.13 11.61
N ALA A 229 -6.72 10.44 12.70
CA ALA A 229 -5.35 10.46 13.24
C ALA A 229 -4.33 9.76 12.32
N TRP A 230 -4.79 8.89 11.40
CA TRP A 230 -3.90 8.31 10.41
C TRP A 230 -3.32 9.37 9.48
N ALA A 231 -4.11 10.37 9.08
CA ALA A 231 -3.70 11.48 8.23
C ALA A 231 -2.64 12.37 8.92
N GLU A 232 -2.71 12.45 10.25
CA GLU A 232 -1.73 13.16 11.08
C GLU A 232 -0.41 12.38 11.23
N GLY A 233 -0.37 11.12 10.77
CA GLY A 233 0.83 10.28 10.80
C GLY A 233 1.10 9.65 12.16
N ALA A 234 0.08 9.44 13.00
CA ALA A 234 0.23 8.81 14.32
C ALA A 234 0.91 7.42 14.27
N TRP A 235 0.77 6.71 13.15
CA TRP A 235 1.42 5.41 12.89
C TRP A 235 2.90 5.49 12.52
N ASN A 236 3.44 6.68 12.25
CA ASN A 236 4.84 6.85 11.85
C ASN A 236 5.81 6.35 12.93
N GLU A 237 5.46 6.56 14.21
CA GLU A 237 6.26 6.08 15.33
C GLU A 237 6.32 4.55 15.38
N ASN A 238 5.23 3.86 15.03
CA ASN A 238 5.20 2.40 14.92
C ASN A 238 6.19 1.91 13.84
N PHE A 239 6.23 2.58 12.69
CA PHE A 239 7.22 2.30 11.64
C PHE A 239 8.64 2.52 12.15
N ILE A 240 8.92 3.65 12.80
CA ILE A 240 10.24 4.00 13.37
C ILE A 240 10.70 2.96 14.40
N ASN A 241 9.77 2.45 15.20
CA ASN A 241 10.02 1.37 16.15
C ASN A 241 10.15 -0.02 15.49
N GLY A 242 9.95 -0.11 14.18
CA GLY A 242 10.10 -1.32 13.39
C GLY A 242 8.94 -2.29 13.53
N ILE A 243 7.76 -1.81 13.94
CA ILE A 243 6.55 -2.60 14.02
C ILE A 243 6.11 -3.03 12.62
N GLY A 244 5.61 -4.26 12.55
CA GLY A 244 5.05 -4.86 11.36
C GLY A 244 6.04 -5.45 10.38
N GLU A 245 5.49 -6.35 9.58
CA GLU A 245 6.16 -6.98 8.46
C GLU A 245 6.24 -5.99 7.30
N LEU A 246 7.42 -5.90 6.69
CA LEU A 246 7.64 -5.08 5.50
C LEU A 246 7.17 -5.85 4.27
N GLY A 247 6.45 -5.19 3.37
CA GLY A 247 5.95 -5.87 2.17
C GLY A 247 7.05 -6.21 1.17
N PRO A 248 6.83 -7.21 0.29
CA PRO A 248 7.86 -7.75 -0.61
C PRO A 248 8.51 -6.72 -1.54
N ALA A 249 7.75 -5.71 -1.98
CA ALA A 249 8.25 -4.66 -2.86
C ALA A 249 9.39 -3.84 -2.23
N TYR A 250 9.45 -3.78 -0.89
CA TYR A 250 10.39 -2.94 -0.13
C TYR A 250 11.60 -3.72 0.42
N HIS A 251 11.64 -5.04 0.22
CA HIS A 251 12.82 -5.84 0.55
C HIS A 251 13.97 -5.59 -0.42
N GLU A 252 15.17 -6.06 -0.03
CA GLU A 252 16.33 -5.99 -0.92
C GLU A 252 16.06 -6.70 -2.26
N GLY A 253 16.33 -6.02 -3.37
CA GLY A 253 16.02 -6.45 -4.73
C GLY A 253 14.55 -6.25 -5.15
N GLY A 254 13.69 -5.77 -4.24
CA GLY A 254 12.32 -5.38 -4.54
C GLY A 254 12.23 -4.07 -5.32
N MET A 255 11.11 -3.85 -6.00
CA MET A 255 10.90 -2.67 -6.86
C MET A 255 10.94 -1.31 -6.14
N ARG A 256 10.67 -1.31 -4.83
CA ARG A 256 10.73 -0.17 -3.90
C ARG A 256 11.79 -0.38 -2.81
N GLY A 257 12.71 -1.32 -2.99
CA GLY A 257 13.70 -1.69 -1.99
C GLY A 257 15.14 -1.39 -2.43
N PRO A 258 16.10 -1.51 -1.51
CA PRO A 258 17.51 -1.36 -1.83
C PRO A 258 18.02 -2.50 -2.75
N PRO A 259 19.06 -2.28 -3.56
CA PRO A 259 19.59 -0.97 -3.93
C PRO A 259 18.54 -0.23 -4.75
N TYR A 260 18.15 0.95 -4.28
CA TYR A 260 17.15 1.76 -4.96
C TYR A 260 17.68 2.06 -6.36
N SER A 261 16.91 1.70 -7.39
CA SER A 261 17.25 2.04 -8.76
C SER A 261 17.05 3.54 -8.94
N VAL A 262 18.14 4.30 -8.87
CA VAL A 262 18.18 5.71 -9.26
C VAL A 262 18.26 5.81 -10.79
#